data_AF-A0A939IFJ7-F1
#
_entry.id   AF-A0A939IFJ7-F1
#
_cell.length_a   1.000
_cell.length_b   1.000
_cell.length_c   1.000
_cell.angle_alpha   90.00
_cell.angle_beta   90.00
_cell.angle_gamma   90.00
#
_symmetry.space_group_name_H-M   'P 1'
#
loop_
_entity.id
_entity.type
_entity.pdbx_description
1 polymer ?
#
loop_
_entity_poly.entity_id
_entity_poly.type
_entity_poly.pdbx_seq_one_letter_code
_entity_poly.pdbx_strand_id
1 'polypeptide(L)'
;MFDEQAYLLAYPDVAAAVNAGSFTSGLQHYEQFGQFEENRFGFFLGSNGNDTITGFGEGNKLIAGLGFDVLSNGATVAGVGQIDTLIGTQGTDVFLLGHSSLSSLSSTPQQFYVGGGNTDYALIQDFKRASDMIVLEGAPQNYTSQVVNGSLNISTSSGDLVGIVEGITFLMPVSGDLIDITRFNIPLNAVGPFTVFL
;
A
#
# COMPACT_ATOMS: atom_id res chain seq x y z
N MET A 1 1.60 -10.22 5.25
CA MET A 1 0.77 -11.01 6.20
C MET A 1 -0.44 -10.18 6.61
N PHE A 2 -1.59 -10.78 6.97
CA PHE A 2 -2.73 -9.97 7.45
C PHE A 2 -2.36 -9.27 8.77
N ASP A 3 -2.59 -7.96 8.83
CA ASP A 3 -2.30 -7.13 9.99
C ASP A 3 -3.59 -6.76 10.74
N GLU A 4 -3.84 -7.46 11.84
CA GLU A 4 -5.04 -7.27 12.65
C GLU A 4 -5.07 -5.90 13.34
N GLN A 5 -3.92 -5.37 13.75
CA GLN A 5 -3.83 -4.08 14.41
C GLN A 5 -4.26 -2.96 13.44
N ALA A 6 -3.73 -2.98 12.22
CA ALA A 6 -4.13 -2.07 11.16
C ALA A 6 -5.63 -2.20 10.84
N TYR A 7 -6.13 -3.44 10.72
CA TYR A 7 -7.53 -3.71 10.40
C TYR A 7 -8.50 -3.20 11.49
N LEU A 8 -8.22 -3.46 12.77
CA LEU A 8 -9.09 -3.02 13.87
C LEU A 8 -9.02 -1.50 14.09
N LEU A 9 -7.89 -0.87 13.79
CA LEU A 9 -7.77 0.58 13.87
C LEU A 9 -8.52 1.27 12.72
N ALA A 10 -8.48 0.68 11.52
CA ALA A 10 -9.26 1.15 10.38
C ALA A 10 -10.77 0.96 10.58
N TYR A 11 -11.18 -0.07 11.33
CA TYR A 11 -12.58 -0.45 11.52
C TYR A 11 -12.99 -0.49 13.01
N PRO A 12 -13.28 0.68 13.61
CA PRO A 12 -13.68 0.77 15.03
C PRO A 12 -14.95 -0.02 15.38
N ASP A 13 -15.85 -0.22 14.41
CA ASP A 13 -17.03 -1.05 14.57
C ASP A 13 -16.68 -2.53 14.77
N VAL A 14 -15.68 -3.03 14.03
CA VAL A 14 -15.14 -4.38 14.22
C VAL A 14 -14.39 -4.47 15.53
N ALA A 15 -13.58 -3.46 15.88
CA ALA A 15 -12.90 -3.42 17.17
C ALA A 15 -13.90 -3.49 18.34
N ALA A 16 -15.03 -2.78 18.24
CA ALA A 16 -16.11 -2.87 19.23
C ALA A 16 -16.74 -4.27 19.27
N ALA A 17 -16.96 -4.91 18.11
CA ALA A 17 -17.51 -6.26 18.03
C ALA A 17 -16.57 -7.35 18.59
N VAL A 18 -15.25 -7.21 18.37
CA VAL A 18 -14.22 -8.06 18.98
C VAL A 18 -14.20 -7.86 20.50
N ASN A 19 -14.18 -6.61 20.97
CA ASN A 19 -14.22 -6.30 22.40
C ASN A 19 -15.50 -6.80 23.10
N ALA A 20 -16.62 -6.86 22.38
CA ALA A 20 -17.88 -7.42 22.86
C ALA A 20 -17.92 -8.96 22.82
N GLY A 21 -16.92 -9.62 22.24
CA GLY A 21 -16.84 -11.08 22.10
C GLY A 21 -17.67 -11.67 20.97
N SER A 22 -18.23 -10.83 20.08
CA SER A 22 -18.94 -11.29 18.86
C SER A 22 -17.99 -11.94 17.86
N PHE A 23 -16.73 -11.51 17.86
CA PHE A 23 -15.63 -12.08 17.10
C PHE A 23 -14.42 -12.33 18.01
N THR A 24 -13.69 -13.40 17.74
CA THR A 24 -12.44 -13.76 18.42
C THR A 24 -11.26 -12.88 18.00
N SER A 25 -11.33 -12.30 16.79
CA SER A 25 -10.29 -11.46 16.19
C SER A 25 -10.86 -10.64 15.04
N GLY A 26 -10.16 -9.57 14.67
CA GLY A 26 -10.38 -8.84 13.42
C GLY A 26 -10.15 -9.71 12.18
N LEU A 27 -9.20 -10.66 12.26
CA LEU A 27 -8.99 -11.67 11.22
C LEU A 27 -10.25 -12.52 10.99
N GLN A 28 -10.87 -13.03 12.06
CA GLN A 28 -12.12 -13.79 11.95
C GLN A 28 -13.22 -12.95 11.28
N HIS A 29 -13.36 -11.68 11.67
CA HIS A 29 -14.29 -10.79 11.01
C HIS A 29 -13.97 -10.63 9.53
N TYR A 30 -12.70 -10.39 9.17
CA TYR A 30 -12.28 -10.23 7.79
C TYR A 30 -12.61 -11.47 6.95
N GLU A 31 -12.27 -12.66 7.45
CA GLU A 31 -12.53 -13.93 6.77
C GLU A 31 -14.02 -14.24 6.58
N GLN A 32 -14.87 -13.85 7.53
CA GLN A 32 -16.31 -14.17 7.46
C GLN A 32 -17.14 -13.11 6.75
N PHE A 33 -16.73 -11.84 6.86
CA PHE A 33 -17.54 -10.69 6.43
C PHE A 33 -16.70 -9.67 5.67
N GLY A 34 -15.61 -9.19 6.27
CA GLY A 34 -14.90 -8.01 5.76
C GLY A 34 -14.38 -8.15 4.33
N GLN A 35 -13.91 -9.34 3.93
CA GLN A 35 -13.45 -9.60 2.56
C GLN A 35 -14.57 -9.54 1.51
N PHE A 36 -15.84 -9.50 1.90
CA PHE A 36 -16.99 -9.42 1.00
C PHE A 36 -17.68 -8.05 1.06
N GLU A 37 -17.17 -7.12 1.86
CA GLU A 37 -17.71 -5.78 2.01
C GLU A 37 -16.96 -4.79 1.10
N GLU A 38 -17.68 -4.11 0.20
CA GLU A 38 -17.10 -3.20 -0.80
C GLU A 38 -16.23 -2.09 -0.20
N ASN A 39 -16.58 -1.62 1.01
CA ASN A 39 -15.90 -0.53 1.70
C ASN A 39 -14.92 -1.01 2.77
N ARG A 40 -14.47 -2.28 2.71
CA ARG A 40 -13.45 -2.82 3.60
C ARG A 40 -12.25 -3.35 2.85
N PHE A 41 -11.09 -3.03 3.39
CA PHE A 41 -9.78 -3.44 2.93
C PHE A 41 -9.19 -4.44 3.91
N GLY A 42 -8.63 -5.53 3.39
CA GLY A 42 -7.67 -6.33 4.14
C GLY A 42 -6.32 -5.60 4.16
N PHE A 43 -5.68 -5.52 5.33
CA PHE A 43 -4.35 -4.91 5.46
C PHE A 43 -3.30 -6.00 5.45
N PHE A 44 -2.44 -5.99 4.44
CA PHE A 44 -1.38 -6.98 4.24
C PHE A 44 -0.02 -6.32 4.29
N LEU A 45 0.60 -6.37 5.47
CA LEU A 45 1.81 -5.62 5.79
C LEU A 45 2.99 -6.57 5.97
N GLY A 46 4.20 -6.03 5.77
CA GLY A 46 5.47 -6.74 5.92
C GLY A 46 6.15 -6.42 7.25
N SER A 47 7.47 -6.40 7.23
CA SER A 47 8.33 -6.34 8.41
C SER A 47 9.51 -5.39 8.21
N ASN A 48 10.58 -5.56 9.00
CA ASN A 48 11.84 -4.82 8.83
C ASN A 48 12.86 -5.58 7.96
N GLY A 49 12.42 -6.56 7.16
CA GLY A 49 13.26 -7.34 6.25
C GLY A 49 12.71 -7.38 4.84
N ASN A 50 13.28 -8.25 4.00
CA ASN A 50 12.75 -8.55 2.67
C ASN A 50 11.59 -9.54 2.83
N ASP A 51 10.41 -9.14 2.40
CA ASP A 51 9.18 -9.88 2.55
C ASP A 51 8.63 -10.34 1.18
N THR A 52 7.83 -11.41 1.21
CA THR A 52 6.96 -11.80 0.10
C THR A 52 5.54 -11.78 0.62
N ILE A 53 4.72 -10.87 0.09
CA ILE A 53 3.42 -10.52 0.62
C ILE A 53 2.38 -10.75 -0.46
N THR A 54 1.52 -11.72 -0.22
CA THR A 54 0.29 -11.91 -0.98
C THR A 54 -0.87 -11.75 -0.02
N GLY A 55 -1.89 -11.02 -0.45
CA GLY A 55 -3.16 -10.99 0.26
C GLY A 55 -3.92 -12.31 0.16
N PHE A 56 -5.02 -12.43 0.88
CA PHE A 56 -6.00 -13.50 0.64
C PHE A 56 -7.42 -12.91 0.64
N GLY A 57 -8.36 -13.68 0.09
CA GLY A 57 -9.75 -13.28 -0.02
C GLY A 57 -10.09 -12.52 -1.29
N GLU A 58 -11.38 -12.21 -1.48
CA GLU A 58 -11.93 -11.68 -2.74
C GLU A 58 -12.07 -10.16 -2.78
N GLY A 59 -12.09 -9.51 -1.61
CA GLY A 59 -12.32 -8.07 -1.47
C GLY A 59 -11.09 -7.20 -1.71
N ASN A 60 -11.20 -5.93 -1.36
CA ASN A 60 -10.13 -4.95 -1.57
C ASN A 60 -8.99 -5.14 -0.56
N LYS A 61 -7.77 -4.76 -0.94
CA LYS A 61 -6.57 -5.01 -0.14
C LYS A 61 -5.60 -3.85 -0.22
N LEU A 62 -4.97 -3.54 0.91
CA LEU A 62 -3.81 -2.68 0.97
C LEU A 62 -2.61 -3.57 1.23
N ILE A 63 -1.59 -3.45 0.39
CA ILE A 63 -0.38 -4.27 0.42
C ILE A 63 0.83 -3.35 0.57
N ALA A 64 1.66 -3.58 1.59
CA ALA A 64 2.91 -2.82 1.78
C ALA A 64 4.01 -3.73 2.36
N GLY A 65 5.26 -3.52 1.95
CA GLY A 65 6.43 -4.22 2.48
C GLY A 65 6.77 -3.88 3.93
N LEU A 66 6.17 -2.82 4.46
CA LEU A 66 6.47 -2.30 5.79
C LEU A 66 5.46 -2.74 6.83
N GLY A 67 5.92 -2.96 8.06
CA GLY A 67 5.06 -3.22 9.21
C GLY A 67 4.27 -1.99 9.66
N PHE A 68 3.14 -2.22 10.34
CA PHE A 68 2.22 -1.16 10.76
C PHE A 68 2.84 -0.06 11.64
N ASP A 69 3.77 -0.42 12.54
CA ASP A 69 4.47 0.55 13.40
C ASP A 69 5.26 1.58 12.58
N VAL A 70 5.83 1.16 11.45
CA VAL A 70 6.59 2.02 10.53
C VAL A 70 5.66 2.96 9.78
N LEU A 71 4.48 2.47 9.38
CA LEU A 71 3.46 3.27 8.69
C LEU A 71 2.82 4.32 9.62
N SER A 72 2.65 3.99 10.89
CA SER A 72 1.91 4.81 11.85
C SER A 72 2.73 5.89 12.54
N ASN A 73 4.05 5.68 12.72
CA ASN A 73 4.92 6.58 13.48
C ASN A 73 6.39 6.57 12.98
N GLY A 74 6.60 6.24 11.70
CA GLY A 74 7.94 6.06 11.13
C GLY A 74 8.66 7.34 10.72
N ALA A 75 9.92 7.18 10.31
CA ALA A 75 10.74 8.24 9.71
C ALA A 75 10.14 8.72 8.37
N THR A 76 10.58 9.88 7.87
CA THR A 76 10.14 10.42 6.56
C THR A 76 10.47 9.52 5.36
N VAL A 77 11.35 8.56 5.56
CA VAL A 77 11.68 7.51 4.58
C VAL A 77 11.75 6.17 5.29
N ALA A 78 11.16 5.14 4.68
CA ALA A 78 11.16 3.77 5.20
C ALA A 78 11.51 2.76 4.12
N GLY A 79 11.81 1.52 4.53
CA GLY A 79 12.16 0.44 3.61
C GLY A 79 13.50 0.55 2.91
N VAL A 80 14.40 1.43 3.38
CA VAL A 80 15.73 1.59 2.79
C VAL A 80 16.53 0.30 2.92
N GLY A 81 17.06 -0.19 1.80
CA GLY A 81 17.81 -1.44 1.73
C GLY A 81 16.96 -2.71 1.70
N GLN A 82 15.64 -2.60 1.52
CA GLN A 82 14.72 -3.74 1.43
C GLN A 82 14.28 -4.02 -0.01
N ILE A 83 14.15 -5.30 -0.33
CA ILE A 83 13.48 -5.76 -1.56
C ILE A 83 12.27 -6.59 -1.15
N ASP A 84 11.09 -6.02 -1.31
CA ASP A 84 9.83 -6.66 -0.98
C ASP A 84 9.08 -7.09 -2.23
N THR A 85 8.53 -8.30 -2.23
CA THR A 85 7.66 -8.79 -3.31
C THR A 85 6.21 -8.64 -2.88
N LEU A 86 5.46 -7.76 -3.55
CA LEU A 86 4.06 -7.46 -3.27
C LEU A 86 3.20 -8.04 -4.40
N ILE A 87 2.31 -8.97 -4.08
CA ILE A 87 1.60 -9.78 -5.08
C ILE A 87 0.11 -9.47 -5.01
N GLY A 88 -0.43 -8.99 -6.13
CA GLY A 88 -1.86 -8.73 -6.31
C GLY A 88 -2.71 -9.99 -6.25
N THR A 89 -4.01 -9.82 -6.06
CA THR A 89 -4.98 -10.88 -5.87
C THR A 89 -6.30 -10.54 -6.59
N GLN A 90 -7.40 -11.24 -6.31
CA GLN A 90 -8.73 -10.80 -6.78
C GLN A 90 -9.21 -9.58 -5.99
N GLY A 91 -10.02 -8.72 -6.62
CA GLY A 91 -10.44 -7.44 -6.04
C GLY A 91 -9.52 -6.28 -6.43
N THR A 92 -9.69 -5.14 -5.78
CA THR A 92 -8.78 -3.98 -5.93
C THR A 92 -7.61 -4.13 -4.99
N ASP A 93 -6.39 -4.16 -5.52
CA ASP A 93 -5.17 -4.12 -4.72
C ASP A 93 -4.53 -2.72 -4.75
N VAL A 94 -4.24 -2.18 -3.56
CA VAL A 94 -3.53 -0.91 -3.37
C VAL A 94 -2.13 -1.21 -2.85
N PHE A 95 -1.13 -1.06 -3.71
CA PHE A 95 0.28 -1.21 -3.39
C PHE A 95 0.81 0.12 -2.84
N LEU A 96 1.15 0.14 -1.55
CA LEU A 96 1.62 1.33 -0.85
C LEU A 96 3.16 1.41 -0.90
N LEU A 97 3.68 2.35 -1.69
CA LEU A 97 5.11 2.68 -1.81
C LEU A 97 5.43 4.07 -1.22
N GLY A 98 4.47 4.64 -0.51
CA GLY A 98 4.56 5.88 0.23
C GLY A 98 3.18 6.44 0.54
N HIS A 99 3.10 7.35 1.50
CA HIS A 99 1.86 8.06 1.84
C HIS A 99 2.15 9.50 2.26
N SER A 100 1.21 10.42 2.05
CA SER A 100 1.35 11.83 2.44
C SER A 100 0.95 12.08 3.90
N SER A 101 -0.20 11.56 4.33
CA SER A 101 -0.54 11.42 5.74
C SER A 101 -1.71 10.46 5.87
N LEU A 102 -1.71 9.72 6.97
CA LEU A 102 -2.78 8.82 7.37
C LEU A 102 -3.53 9.51 8.52
N SER A 103 -4.62 10.22 8.24
CA SER A 103 -5.25 11.07 9.27
C SER A 103 -5.81 10.32 10.48
N SER A 104 -5.99 8.99 10.36
CA SER A 104 -6.41 8.16 11.49
C SER A 104 -5.21 7.72 12.35
N LEU A 105 -3.99 8.05 11.93
CA LEU A 105 -2.72 7.78 12.60
C LEU A 105 -1.99 9.10 12.90
N SER A 106 -1.04 9.07 13.83
CA SER A 106 -0.10 10.18 14.04
C SER A 106 1.08 10.09 13.07
N SER A 107 0.78 10.00 11.78
CA SER A 107 1.79 9.76 10.73
C SER A 107 2.30 11.06 10.09
N THR A 108 3.52 11.02 9.58
CA THR A 108 4.11 12.06 8.72
C THR A 108 4.19 11.56 7.27
N PRO A 109 4.27 12.46 6.27
CA PRO A 109 4.58 12.06 4.90
C PRO A 109 5.81 11.16 4.87
N GLN A 110 5.69 10.06 4.13
CA GLN A 110 6.68 9.01 4.14
C GLN A 110 6.84 8.39 2.74
N GLN A 111 8.06 8.45 2.23
CA GLN A 111 8.46 7.74 1.01
C GLN A 111 8.98 6.34 1.37
N PHE A 112 8.70 5.33 0.56
CA PHE A 112 9.27 3.99 0.76
C PHE A 112 10.34 3.68 -0.28
N TYR A 113 11.34 2.89 0.12
CA TYR A 113 12.46 2.44 -0.72
C TYR A 113 13.26 3.59 -1.35
N VAL A 114 13.25 4.77 -0.71
CA VAL A 114 14.08 5.91 -1.13
C VAL A 114 15.41 5.88 -0.35
N GLY A 115 16.53 5.95 -1.04
CA GLY A 115 17.85 5.56 -0.58
C GLY A 115 18.26 4.26 -1.27
N GLY A 116 19.52 3.85 -1.12
CA GLY A 116 19.99 2.55 -1.61
C GLY A 116 20.09 2.37 -3.14
N GLY A 117 19.62 3.31 -3.95
CA GLY A 117 19.85 3.33 -5.41
C GLY A 117 18.97 2.33 -6.13
N ASN A 118 19.59 1.28 -6.68
CA ASN A 118 18.88 0.19 -7.36
C ASN A 118 18.98 -1.12 -6.56
N THR A 119 19.32 -1.04 -5.27
CA THR A 119 19.55 -2.22 -4.42
C THR A 119 18.38 -2.55 -3.50
N ASP A 120 17.35 -1.71 -3.53
CA ASP A 120 16.11 -1.77 -2.79
C ASP A 120 14.95 -1.28 -3.67
N TYR A 121 13.78 -1.88 -3.53
CA TYR A 121 12.56 -1.56 -4.27
C TYR A 121 11.41 -2.50 -3.87
N ALA A 122 10.17 -2.10 -4.11
CA ALA A 122 9.04 -3.03 -4.17
C ALA A 122 8.94 -3.69 -5.54
N LEU A 123 9.05 -5.03 -5.61
CA LEU A 123 8.65 -5.82 -6.77
C LEU A 123 7.14 -6.09 -6.70
N ILE A 124 6.38 -5.52 -7.62
CA ILE A 124 4.94 -5.70 -7.72
C ILE A 124 4.64 -6.77 -8.78
N GLN A 125 3.95 -7.83 -8.37
CA GLN A 125 3.51 -8.92 -9.24
C GLN A 125 1.98 -8.96 -9.32
N ASP A 126 1.45 -9.54 -10.40
CA ASP A 126 0.01 -9.69 -10.66
C ASP A 126 -0.79 -8.37 -10.62
N PHE A 127 -0.14 -7.25 -10.99
CA PHE A 127 -0.81 -5.96 -11.11
C PHE A 127 -1.86 -5.95 -12.24
N LYS A 128 -3.09 -5.60 -11.90
CA LYS A 128 -4.21 -5.49 -12.83
C LYS A 128 -4.51 -4.02 -13.14
N ARG A 129 -4.17 -3.61 -14.36
CA ARG A 129 -4.54 -2.29 -14.87
C ARG A 129 -6.04 -2.05 -14.73
N ALA A 130 -6.41 -0.81 -14.42
CA ALA A 130 -7.79 -0.34 -14.17
C ALA A 130 -8.47 -0.81 -12.88
N SER A 131 -7.96 -1.83 -12.16
CA SER A 131 -8.44 -2.16 -10.81
C SER A 131 -7.44 -1.78 -9.73
N ASP A 132 -6.15 -2.05 -9.96
CA ASP A 132 -5.13 -1.91 -8.95
C ASP A 132 -4.50 -0.53 -8.98
N MET A 133 -3.87 -0.15 -7.87
CA MET A 133 -3.31 1.17 -7.67
C MET A 133 -1.94 1.06 -7.02
N ILE A 134 -1.01 1.90 -7.46
CA ILE A 134 0.26 2.11 -6.76
C ILE A 134 0.22 3.51 -6.18
N VAL A 135 0.45 3.65 -4.88
CA VAL A 135 0.43 4.93 -4.16
C VAL A 135 1.85 5.29 -3.75
N LEU A 136 2.25 6.52 -4.09
CA LEU A 136 3.55 7.10 -3.76
C LEU A 136 3.34 8.46 -3.07
N GLU A 137 4.24 8.83 -2.18
CA GLU A 137 4.24 10.15 -1.53
C GLU A 137 4.69 11.25 -2.51
N GLY A 138 4.12 12.44 -2.43
CA GLY A 138 4.52 13.57 -3.26
C GLY A 138 3.88 13.59 -4.64
N ALA A 139 4.27 14.56 -5.47
CA ALA A 139 3.60 14.86 -6.73
C ALA A 139 4.16 14.06 -7.92
N PRO A 140 3.38 13.86 -9.01
CA PRO A 140 3.79 13.04 -10.15
C PRO A 140 5.17 13.37 -10.74
N GLN A 141 5.55 14.64 -10.77
CA GLN A 141 6.85 15.10 -11.27
C GLN A 141 8.06 14.66 -10.43
N ASN A 142 7.82 14.15 -9.22
CA ASN A 142 8.88 13.61 -8.37
C ASN A 142 9.31 12.20 -8.82
N TYR A 143 8.61 11.62 -9.79
CA TYR A 143 8.84 10.26 -10.26
C TYR A 143 9.06 10.21 -11.77
N THR A 144 9.83 9.22 -12.19
CA THR A 144 10.05 8.85 -13.58
C THR A 144 9.74 7.38 -13.77
N SER A 145 9.37 6.98 -14.98
CA SER A 145 9.12 5.58 -15.30
C SER A 145 9.85 5.16 -16.57
N GLN A 146 10.42 3.95 -16.54
CA GLN A 146 11.17 3.37 -17.66
C GLN A 146 10.85 1.89 -17.80
N VAL A 147 10.75 1.40 -19.04
CA VAL A 147 10.54 -0.03 -19.29
C VAL A 147 11.88 -0.73 -19.35
N VAL A 148 12.07 -1.72 -18.47
CA VAL A 148 13.27 -2.55 -18.40
C VAL A 148 12.83 -4.01 -18.43
N ASN A 149 13.30 -4.78 -19.42
CA ASN A 149 12.98 -6.21 -19.57
C ASN A 149 11.47 -6.54 -19.52
N GLY A 150 10.62 -5.66 -20.08
CA GLY A 150 9.17 -5.86 -20.12
C GLY A 150 8.42 -5.49 -18.84
N SER A 151 9.12 -4.93 -17.84
CA SER A 151 8.53 -4.43 -16.60
C SER A 151 8.71 -2.91 -16.49
N LEU A 152 7.82 -2.24 -15.76
CA LEU A 152 7.84 -0.80 -15.56
C LEU A 152 8.59 -0.50 -14.27
N ASN A 153 9.78 0.06 -14.41
CA ASN A 153 10.54 0.58 -13.28
C ASN A 153 10.04 1.99 -12.96
N ILE A 154 9.75 2.23 -11.69
CA ILE A 154 9.38 3.53 -11.14
C ILE A 154 10.53 3.99 -10.27
N SER A 155 11.07 5.16 -10.59
CA SER A 155 12.19 5.77 -9.87
C SER A 155 11.84 7.18 -9.43
N THR A 156 12.48 7.68 -8.38
CA THR A 156 12.47 9.11 -8.06
C THR A 156 13.09 9.93 -9.18
N SER A 157 12.84 11.24 -9.20
CA SER A 157 13.43 12.17 -10.19
C SER A 157 14.96 12.26 -10.08
N SER A 158 15.54 11.87 -8.94
CA SER A 158 16.99 11.70 -8.74
C SER A 158 17.55 10.38 -9.28
N GLY A 159 16.70 9.45 -9.74
CA GLY A 159 17.10 8.18 -10.36
C GLY A 159 17.14 6.98 -9.41
N ASP A 160 16.57 7.10 -8.22
CA ASP A 160 16.52 6.06 -7.20
C ASP A 160 15.33 5.13 -7.44
N LEU A 161 15.52 3.81 -7.50
CA LEU A 161 14.47 2.86 -7.86
C LEU A 161 13.59 2.56 -6.64
N VAL A 162 12.28 2.81 -6.76
CA VAL A 162 11.34 2.58 -5.64
C VAL A 162 10.38 1.44 -5.90
N GLY A 163 10.15 1.08 -7.16
CA GLY A 163 9.28 -0.02 -7.52
C GLY A 163 9.52 -0.57 -8.92
N ILE A 164 9.22 -1.86 -9.10
CA ILE A 164 9.18 -2.56 -10.37
C ILE A 164 7.81 -3.20 -10.53
N VAL A 165 7.08 -2.87 -11.59
CA VAL A 165 5.78 -3.49 -11.89
C VAL A 165 5.96 -4.54 -12.98
N GLU A 166 5.91 -5.81 -12.58
CA GLU A 166 6.21 -6.94 -13.44
C GLU A 166 5.18 -7.05 -14.59
N GLY A 167 5.67 -7.19 -15.82
CA GLY A 167 4.83 -7.41 -17.01
C GLY A 167 3.98 -6.21 -17.44
N ILE A 168 4.08 -5.08 -16.74
CA ILE A 168 3.46 -3.82 -17.12
C ILE A 168 4.49 -2.95 -17.81
N THR A 169 4.13 -2.33 -18.93
CA THR A 169 5.05 -1.45 -19.69
C THR A 169 4.61 0.01 -19.69
N PHE A 170 3.44 0.31 -19.11
CA PHE A 170 2.88 1.65 -19.08
C PHE A 170 1.81 1.78 -18.00
N LEU A 171 1.91 2.83 -17.20
CA LEU A 171 0.91 3.31 -16.25
C LEU A 171 0.88 4.84 -16.32
N MET A 172 -0.28 5.43 -16.03
CA MET A 172 -0.41 6.89 -15.99
C MET A 172 -0.30 7.38 -14.55
N PRO A 173 0.65 8.29 -14.23
CA PRO A 173 0.65 8.94 -12.94
C PRO A 173 -0.45 10.01 -12.89
N VAL A 174 -1.25 9.97 -11.84
CA VAL A 174 -2.34 10.91 -11.57
C VAL A 174 -2.11 11.55 -10.21
N SER A 175 -2.35 12.86 -10.12
CA SER A 175 -2.27 13.59 -8.85
C SER A 175 -3.45 13.23 -7.95
N GLY A 176 -3.20 13.17 -6.64
CA GLY A 176 -4.20 12.85 -5.63
C GLY A 176 -5.46 13.72 -5.64
N ASP A 177 -5.37 14.98 -6.07
CA ASP A 177 -6.55 15.86 -6.19
C ASP A 177 -7.55 15.41 -7.28
N LEU A 178 -7.14 14.49 -8.16
CA LEU A 178 -7.96 13.93 -9.24
C LEU A 178 -8.51 12.54 -8.92
N ILE A 179 -8.17 11.97 -7.75
CA ILE A 179 -8.64 10.65 -7.29
C ILE A 179 -9.04 10.75 -5.82
N ASP A 180 -10.33 10.55 -5.54
CA ASP A 180 -10.79 10.44 -4.17
C ASP A 180 -10.39 9.08 -3.59
N ILE A 181 -9.22 9.02 -2.95
CA ILE A 181 -8.77 7.81 -2.25
C ILE A 181 -9.52 7.58 -0.93
N THR A 182 -10.28 8.58 -0.44
CA THR A 182 -11.08 8.44 0.79
C THR A 182 -12.26 7.50 0.57
N ARG A 183 -12.73 7.33 -0.68
CA ARG A 183 -13.75 6.34 -1.06
C ARG A 183 -13.37 4.91 -0.74
N PHE A 184 -12.07 4.62 -0.63
CA PHE A 184 -11.59 3.30 -0.30
C PHE A 184 -11.70 2.99 1.19
N ASN A 185 -12.10 3.97 2.02
CA ASN A 185 -12.23 3.83 3.47
C ASN A 185 -10.96 3.21 4.10
N ILE A 186 -9.82 3.46 3.46
CA ILE A 186 -8.52 3.24 4.04
C ILE A 186 -8.29 4.47 4.92
N PRO A 187 -7.70 4.35 6.12
CA PRO A 187 -7.24 5.50 6.90
C PRO A 187 -6.14 6.36 6.21
N LEU A 188 -5.99 6.26 4.88
CA LEU A 188 -5.31 7.18 3.97
C LEU A 188 -6.17 8.40 3.69
N ASN A 189 -6.56 9.15 4.72
CA ASN A 189 -7.01 10.52 4.50
C ASN A 189 -5.77 11.35 4.19
N ALA A 190 -5.34 11.32 2.93
CA ALA A 190 -4.18 12.04 2.45
C ALA A 190 -4.40 13.54 2.56
N VAL A 191 -3.83 14.14 3.60
CA VAL A 191 -3.64 15.59 3.65
C VAL A 191 -2.25 15.85 3.06
N GLY A 192 -2.21 16.40 1.85
CA GLY A 192 -0.97 16.69 1.11
C GLY A 192 -0.84 15.90 -0.20
N PRO A 193 0.09 16.29 -1.09
CA PRO A 193 0.21 15.71 -2.43
C PRO A 193 0.65 14.24 -2.36
N PHE A 194 -0.02 13.41 -3.14
CA PHE A 194 0.37 12.04 -3.40
C PHE A 194 0.19 11.72 -4.89
N THR A 195 0.88 10.68 -5.35
CA THR A 195 0.84 10.20 -6.72
C THR A 195 0.20 8.82 -6.74
N VAL A 196 -0.70 8.61 -7.68
CA VAL A 196 -1.28 7.31 -7.96
C VAL A 196 -0.89 6.90 -9.37
N PHE A 197 -0.37 5.68 -9.54
CA PHE A 197 -0.26 5.05 -10.85
C PHE A 197 -1.43 4.08 -11.07
N LEU A 198 -2.09 4.21 -12.23
CA LEU A 198 -3.23 3.42 -12.71
C LEU A 198 -2.96 2.74 -14.06
#